data_AF-A0A2K5C3S9-F1
#
_entry.id   AF-A0A2K5C3S9-F1
#
_cell.length_a   1.000
_cell.length_b   1.000
_cell.length_c   1.000
_cell.angle_alpha   90.00
_cell.angle_beta   90.00
_cell.angle_gamma   90.00
#
_symmetry.space_group_name_H-M   'P 1'
#
loop_
_entity.id
_entity.type
_entity.pdbx_description
1 polymer ?
#
loop_
_entity_poly.entity_id
_entity_poly.type
_entity_poly.pdbx_seq_one_letter_code
_entity_poly.pdbx_strand_id
1 'polypeptide(L)'
;MSSTVSYWILNSTRNSIATLQGGRRLYSRCVSNRNKFKWRLFSRVPPTLNSSPCGGFTLCKAYRHTSTEEDFHLQLSPEQVNEVLRAGESAHKILDLESRVPNSVLQFESNQLAANSPVEDRRGVASCVQTSGLMFGIFDGHGGHACAQAVSERLFYYVAVSLMSHQTLEHMEGSVESMKPLLPILHWLKHPGDSIYKDVTSVHLDHLRVYWQELLDLHMEMGLSIEEALMYSFQRLDSDISLEIQAPLEDEVTRNLSLQVAFSGATACMAHVDGIHLHVANAGDCRAILGVQEDNGMWSCLPLTRDHNAWNQAELSRLKREHPESEDRTIIMEDRLLGVLMPCRAFGDVQLKWSKELQRSVLERGFNTEALNIYQFTPSHYYTPPYLTAEPEVTYHRLRPQDKFLVLASDGLWDMLSNEDVVRLVVGHLAEADWHKTDLAQRPANLGLMQSLLLQRKASGLHEADQNAATRLIRHAIGSNEYGEMEPERLAAMLTLPEDLARMYRDDITVTVVYFNSESIGAYYKGG
;
A
#
# COMPACT_ATOMS: atom_id res chain seq x y z
N MET A 1 44.18 26.93 -29.34
CA MET A 1 43.14 27.23 -30.35
C MET A 1 41.81 26.97 -29.69
N SER A 2 41.03 28.04 -29.57
CA SER A 2 39.77 28.12 -28.81
C SER A 2 38.63 27.53 -29.61
N SER A 3 37.88 26.57 -29.05
CA SER A 3 36.58 26.15 -29.58
C SER A 3 35.56 26.10 -28.44
N THR A 4 34.98 27.26 -28.20
CA THR A 4 33.71 27.49 -27.51
C THR A 4 32.59 26.86 -28.34
N VAL A 5 31.80 25.96 -27.75
CA VAL A 5 30.46 25.63 -28.24
C VAL A 5 29.50 25.60 -27.07
N SER A 6 28.49 26.43 -27.20
CA SER A 6 27.55 26.92 -26.21
C SER A 6 26.40 25.94 -25.98
N TYR A 7 26.04 25.69 -24.72
CA TYR A 7 24.74 25.07 -24.38
C TYR A 7 23.66 26.15 -24.33
N TRP A 8 22.60 25.94 -25.10
CA TRP A 8 21.41 26.78 -25.14
C TRP A 8 20.52 26.46 -23.94
N ILE A 9 20.44 27.39 -22.99
CA ILE A 9 19.40 27.45 -21.96
C ILE A 9 18.21 28.18 -22.59
N LEU A 10 17.12 27.48 -22.85
CA LEU A 10 15.84 28.09 -23.19
C LEU A 10 15.14 28.52 -21.89
N ASN A 11 15.51 29.72 -21.42
CA ASN A 11 14.65 30.52 -20.56
C ASN A 11 13.53 31.12 -21.43
N SER A 12 12.29 30.70 -21.22
CA SER A 12 11.12 31.41 -21.72
C SER A 12 10.36 32.02 -20.55
N THR A 13 10.61 33.31 -20.32
CA THR A 13 9.77 34.17 -19.49
C THR A 13 8.85 35.02 -20.37
N ARG A 14 7.62 35.18 -19.89
CA ARG A 14 6.54 36.11 -20.28
C ARG A 14 5.54 35.60 -21.33
N ASN A 15 4.40 35.15 -20.81
CA ASN A 15 3.14 35.79 -21.15
C ASN A 15 2.34 36.08 -19.86
N SER A 16 2.01 37.35 -19.70
CA SER A 16 1.24 37.97 -18.63
C SER A 16 -0.26 37.86 -18.91
N ILE A 17 -1.05 37.26 -18.01
CA ILE A 17 -2.51 37.49 -17.93
C ILE A 17 -2.96 37.55 -16.46
N ALA A 18 -3.40 38.76 -16.10
CA ALA A 18 -4.39 39.18 -15.10
C ALA A 18 -4.64 38.34 -13.84
N THR A 19 -4.23 38.90 -12.71
CA THR A 19 -4.86 38.73 -11.40
C THR A 19 -6.33 39.16 -11.44
N LEU A 20 -7.24 38.22 -11.15
CA LEU A 20 -8.62 38.52 -10.73
C LEU A 20 -8.74 38.27 -9.23
N GLN A 21 -9.07 39.34 -8.50
CA GLN A 21 -9.27 39.37 -7.05
C GLN A 21 -10.38 38.41 -6.62
N GLY A 22 -10.11 37.69 -5.54
CA GLY A 22 -11.05 36.79 -4.88
C GLY A 22 -12.27 37.51 -4.30
N GLY A 23 -13.45 37.03 -4.69
CA GLY A 23 -14.71 37.31 -4.03
C GLY A 23 -14.96 36.31 -2.90
N ARG A 24 -15.02 36.81 -1.67
CA ARG A 24 -15.40 36.14 -0.43
C ARG A 24 -16.65 35.27 -0.57
N ARG A 25 -16.63 34.03 -0.07
CA ARG A 25 -17.81 33.38 0.56
C ARG A 25 -17.41 32.58 1.80
N LEU A 26 -17.76 33.21 2.92
CA LEU A 26 -18.05 32.78 4.29
C LEU A 26 -17.98 31.27 4.61
N TYR A 27 -17.04 30.94 5.49
CA TYR A 27 -17.08 29.74 6.34
C TYR A 27 -18.19 29.88 7.39
N SER A 28 -19.03 28.86 7.53
CA SER A 28 -19.88 28.70 8.71
C SER A 28 -19.07 27.96 9.79
N ARG A 29 -18.73 28.69 10.85
CA ARG A 29 -18.02 28.17 12.02
C ARG A 29 -19.08 27.88 13.07
N CYS A 30 -19.45 26.61 13.25
CA CYS A 30 -20.31 26.20 14.35
C CYS A 30 -19.47 26.19 15.64
N VAL A 31 -19.57 27.25 16.42
CA VAL A 31 -19.01 27.34 17.77
C VAL A 31 -20.00 26.68 18.72
N SER A 32 -19.67 25.46 19.17
CA SER A 32 -20.38 24.80 20.27
C SER A 32 -20.00 25.48 21.58
N ASN A 33 -20.86 26.39 22.03
CA ASN A 33 -20.75 27.02 23.34
C ASN A 33 -21.49 26.14 24.37
N ARG A 34 -20.77 25.24 25.04
CA ARG A 34 -21.29 24.50 26.20
C ARG A 34 -21.32 25.43 27.41
N ASN A 35 -22.50 25.96 27.74
CA ASN A 35 -22.78 26.36 29.12
C ASN A 35 -24.11 25.77 29.61
N LYS A 36 -23.97 25.08 30.75
CA LYS A 36 -24.97 24.36 31.53
C LYS A 36 -26.24 25.19 31.73
N PHE A 37 -27.44 24.63 31.58
CA PHE A 37 -28.55 24.87 32.53
C PHE A 37 -29.65 23.80 32.45
N LYS A 38 -30.23 23.56 33.63
CA LYS A 38 -31.07 22.44 34.06
C LYS A 38 -32.46 22.41 33.43
N TRP A 39 -32.96 21.21 33.16
CA TRP A 39 -34.36 20.94 32.88
C TRP A 39 -35.23 21.10 34.14
N ARG A 40 -36.34 21.82 34.02
CA ARG A 40 -37.53 21.64 34.86
C ARG A 40 -38.78 21.73 33.98
N LEU A 41 -39.63 20.70 34.12
CA LEU A 41 -41.00 20.60 33.62
C LEU A 41 -41.86 21.79 34.09
N PHE A 42 -42.85 22.21 33.27
CA PHE A 42 -44.29 21.99 33.54
C PHE A 42 -45.21 22.68 32.49
N SER A 43 -46.07 21.86 31.88
CA SER A 43 -47.52 21.99 31.61
C SER A 43 -48.19 23.20 30.91
N ARG A 44 -49.08 22.81 29.97
CA ARG A 44 -50.49 23.22 29.71
C ARG A 44 -50.83 24.35 28.71
N VAL A 45 -51.31 23.91 27.53
CA VAL A 45 -52.59 24.16 26.80
C VAL A 45 -53.04 25.62 26.46
N PRO A 46 -53.61 25.88 25.24
CA PRO A 46 -53.85 27.20 24.63
C PRO A 46 -55.35 27.64 24.81
N PRO A 47 -55.97 28.67 24.15
CA PRO A 47 -56.28 28.64 22.69
C PRO A 47 -56.66 29.99 21.96
N THR A 48 -56.96 29.89 20.63
CA THR A 48 -57.97 30.67 19.83
C THR A 48 -57.74 32.18 19.54
N LEU A 49 -58.22 32.86 18.47
CA LEU A 49 -59.13 32.60 17.34
C LEU A 49 -58.94 33.68 16.23
N ASN A 50 -59.12 33.28 14.97
CA ASN A 50 -59.72 33.94 13.78
C ASN A 50 -59.82 35.48 13.63
N SER A 51 -59.45 35.99 12.44
CA SER A 51 -60.40 36.69 11.53
C SER A 51 -59.79 37.06 10.17
N SER A 52 -60.46 36.64 9.09
CA SER A 52 -60.44 37.17 7.72
C SER A 52 -61.83 37.83 7.44
N PRO A 53 -62.23 38.35 6.24
CA PRO A 53 -61.54 38.62 4.96
C PRO A 53 -61.93 40.00 4.29
N CYS A 54 -61.58 40.18 3.00
CA CYS A 54 -61.98 41.16 1.96
C CYS A 54 -60.82 42.08 1.51
N GLY A 55 -60.40 42.22 0.24
CA GLY A 55 -60.87 41.75 -1.06
C GLY A 55 -60.59 42.86 -2.10
N GLY A 56 -59.74 42.63 -3.12
CA GLY A 56 -59.50 43.59 -4.22
C GLY A 56 -58.27 43.27 -5.09
N PHE A 57 -58.52 42.89 -6.35
CA PHE A 57 -57.58 42.50 -7.43
C PHE A 57 -56.60 43.63 -7.82
N THR A 58 -55.38 43.42 -8.38
CA THR A 58 -55.10 42.87 -9.73
C THR A 58 -53.63 42.40 -9.97
N LEU A 59 -53.52 41.30 -10.73
CA LEU A 59 -52.58 40.95 -11.83
C LEU A 59 -51.14 40.41 -11.61
N CYS A 60 -50.96 39.19 -12.14
CA CYS A 60 -49.79 38.60 -12.85
C CYS A 60 -48.55 38.09 -12.06
N LYS A 61 -48.52 36.78 -11.74
CA LYS A 61 -47.78 35.72 -12.50
C LYS A 61 -47.62 34.42 -11.67
N ALA A 62 -47.94 33.29 -12.33
CA ALA A 62 -47.45 31.92 -12.13
C ALA A 62 -47.64 31.22 -10.76
N TYR A 63 -48.72 30.43 -10.68
CA TYR A 63 -48.89 29.20 -9.88
C TYR A 63 -48.82 28.03 -10.88
N ARG A 64 -48.30 26.81 -10.68
CA ARG A 64 -47.67 26.04 -9.60
C ARG A 64 -46.80 24.99 -10.32
N HIS A 65 -45.63 24.68 -9.81
CA HIS A 65 -45.20 23.28 -9.75
C HIS A 65 -44.67 23.06 -8.34
N THR A 66 -45.49 22.36 -7.56
CA THR A 66 -45.05 21.62 -6.38
C THR A 66 -44.09 20.55 -6.87
N SER A 67 -42.78 20.78 -6.73
CA SER A 67 -41.80 19.70 -6.87
C SER A 67 -41.80 18.90 -5.58
N THR A 68 -42.23 17.66 -5.77
CA THR A 68 -42.10 16.50 -4.90
C THR A 68 -40.69 16.33 -4.36
N GLU A 69 -40.59 15.66 -3.21
CA GLU A 69 -39.40 15.02 -2.63
C GLU A 69 -38.29 14.77 -3.67
N GLU A 70 -37.26 15.61 -3.65
CA GLU A 70 -35.98 15.26 -4.25
C GLU A 70 -35.27 14.37 -3.23
N ASP A 71 -35.51 13.06 -3.32
CA ASP A 71 -34.61 12.07 -2.76
C ASP A 71 -33.23 12.33 -3.36
N PHE A 72 -32.31 12.86 -2.55
CA PHE A 72 -30.90 12.94 -2.90
C PHE A 72 -30.38 11.50 -3.05
N HIS A 73 -30.47 10.95 -4.27
CA HIS A 73 -29.81 9.70 -4.63
C HIS A 73 -28.29 9.91 -4.58
N LEU A 74 -27.70 9.69 -3.40
CA LEU A 74 -26.26 9.58 -3.16
C LEU A 74 -25.69 8.24 -3.67
N GLN A 75 -26.31 7.62 -4.68
CA GLN A 75 -25.84 6.37 -5.25
C GLN A 75 -24.98 6.67 -6.46
N LEU A 76 -23.70 6.33 -6.36
CA LEU A 76 -22.77 6.38 -7.49
C LEU A 76 -23.33 5.54 -8.64
N SER A 77 -23.27 6.08 -9.86
CA SER A 77 -23.59 5.28 -11.05
C SER A 77 -22.56 4.14 -11.21
N PRO A 78 -22.90 3.04 -11.91
CA PRO A 78 -21.94 1.98 -12.19
C PRO A 78 -20.64 2.47 -12.85
N GLU A 79 -20.74 3.49 -13.71
CA GLU A 79 -19.58 4.13 -14.34
C GLU A 79 -18.72 4.86 -13.32
N GLN A 80 -19.33 5.63 -12.40
CA GLN A 80 -18.60 6.33 -11.34
C GLN A 80 -17.92 5.35 -10.37
N VAL A 81 -18.58 4.24 -10.04
CA VAL A 81 -17.98 3.16 -9.25
C VAL A 81 -16.73 2.61 -9.96
N ASN A 82 -16.79 2.40 -11.27
CA ASN A 82 -15.65 1.94 -12.05
C ASN A 82 -14.54 2.99 -12.12
N GLU A 83 -14.86 4.27 -12.25
CA GLU A 83 -13.87 5.35 -12.22
C GLU A 83 -13.11 5.39 -10.88
N VAL A 84 -13.82 5.28 -9.75
CA VAL A 84 -13.20 5.26 -8.42
C VAL A 84 -12.31 4.04 -8.25
N LEU A 85 -12.79 2.84 -8.59
CA LEU A 85 -12.03 1.60 -8.43
C LEU A 85 -10.82 1.53 -9.39
N ARG A 86 -10.89 2.13 -10.57
CA ARG A 86 -9.79 2.10 -11.55
C ARG A 86 -8.77 3.23 -11.34
N ALA A 87 -9.00 4.16 -10.42
CA ALA A 87 -8.14 5.31 -10.21
C ALA A 87 -6.68 4.94 -9.82
N GLY A 88 -6.51 3.84 -9.08
CA GLY A 88 -5.20 3.32 -8.66
C GLY A 88 -4.69 2.14 -9.50
N GLU A 89 -5.38 1.80 -10.60
CA GLU A 89 -5.12 0.61 -11.39
C GLU A 89 -3.80 0.71 -12.16
N SER A 90 -2.97 -0.32 -12.06
CA SER A 90 -1.75 -0.45 -12.85
C SER A 90 -1.58 -1.88 -13.38
N ALA A 91 -1.10 -1.99 -14.61
CA ALA A 91 -0.81 -3.27 -15.25
C ALA A 91 0.47 -3.14 -16.08
N HIS A 92 1.42 -4.05 -15.87
CA HIS A 92 2.72 -4.00 -16.53
C HIS A 92 3.08 -5.39 -17.04
N LYS A 93 3.43 -5.47 -18.33
CA LYS A 93 4.03 -6.67 -18.92
C LYS A 93 5.53 -6.58 -18.83
N ILE A 94 6.15 -7.64 -18.35
CA ILE A 94 7.60 -7.72 -18.27
C ILE A 94 8.11 -8.11 -19.65
N LEU A 95 8.79 -7.18 -20.31
CA LEU A 95 9.39 -7.41 -21.62
C LEU A 95 10.76 -8.06 -21.43
N ASP A 96 11.03 -9.14 -22.18
CA ASP A 96 12.35 -9.75 -22.26
C ASP A 96 13.30 -8.79 -23.00
N LEU A 97 13.83 -7.80 -22.30
CA LEU A 97 14.93 -6.97 -22.81
C LEU A 97 16.25 -7.70 -22.56
N GLU A 98 16.87 -8.12 -23.67
CA GLU A 98 18.29 -8.47 -23.83
C GLU A 98 18.82 -9.80 -23.26
N SER A 99 18.07 -10.52 -22.41
CA SER A 99 18.54 -11.83 -21.91
C SER A 99 18.06 -13.01 -22.77
N ARG A 100 18.93 -13.99 -23.02
CA ARG A 100 18.60 -15.23 -23.76
C ARG A 100 17.73 -16.20 -22.96
N VAL A 101 17.40 -15.87 -21.71
CA VAL A 101 16.60 -16.68 -20.80
C VAL A 101 15.30 -15.93 -20.53
N PRO A 102 14.14 -16.46 -20.94
CA PRO A 102 12.88 -15.76 -20.77
C PRO A 102 12.55 -15.57 -19.28
N ASN A 103 12.02 -14.40 -18.92
CA ASN A 103 11.71 -14.08 -17.53
C ASN A 103 10.66 -15.06 -16.96
N SER A 104 10.79 -15.41 -15.68
CA SER A 104 9.82 -16.23 -14.98
C SER A 104 8.54 -15.46 -14.65
N VAL A 105 8.60 -14.13 -14.62
CA VAL A 105 7.44 -13.25 -14.47
C VAL A 105 6.98 -12.77 -15.85
N LEU A 106 5.71 -12.98 -16.17
CA LEU A 106 5.09 -12.55 -17.42
C LEU A 106 4.59 -11.10 -17.34
N GLN A 107 3.83 -10.81 -16.29
CA GLN A 107 3.21 -9.51 -16.05
C GLN A 107 2.79 -9.40 -14.58
N PHE A 108 2.46 -8.20 -14.14
CA PHE A 108 1.79 -7.98 -12.87
C PHE A 108 0.71 -6.91 -12.99
N GLU A 109 -0.26 -6.99 -12.09
CA GLU A 109 -1.39 -6.09 -11.96
C GLU A 109 -1.47 -5.63 -10.51
N SER A 110 -1.65 -4.34 -10.27
CA SER A 110 -1.81 -3.81 -8.92
C SER A 110 -2.86 -2.72 -8.85
N ASN A 111 -3.46 -2.57 -7.67
CA ASN A 111 -4.42 -1.52 -7.39
C ASN A 111 -4.41 -1.14 -5.90
N GLN A 112 -4.91 0.04 -5.58
CA GLN A 112 -5.01 0.57 -4.22
C GLN A 112 -6.34 1.31 -4.05
N LEU A 113 -7.02 1.06 -2.94
CA LEU A 113 -8.21 1.78 -2.51
C LEU A 113 -8.00 2.34 -1.10
N ALA A 114 -8.07 3.66 -0.97
CA ALA A 114 -7.89 4.34 0.31
C ALA A 114 -9.15 4.26 1.19
N ALA A 115 -8.93 4.09 2.48
CA ALA A 115 -9.83 4.38 3.59
C ALA A 115 -9.35 5.58 4.41
N ASN A 116 -8.03 5.82 4.45
CA ASN A 116 -7.42 6.97 5.13
C ASN A 116 -7.10 8.11 4.15
N SER A 117 -7.04 9.33 4.67
CA SER A 117 -6.64 10.53 3.92
C SER A 117 -5.61 11.33 4.74
N PRO A 118 -4.32 11.29 4.38
CA PRO A 118 -3.73 10.51 3.28
C PRO A 118 -3.78 8.98 3.52
N VAL A 119 -3.76 8.21 2.43
CA VAL A 119 -3.62 6.73 2.46
C VAL A 119 -2.33 6.35 3.19
N GLU A 120 -2.37 5.33 4.05
CA GLU A 120 -1.23 4.85 4.83
C GLU A 120 -0.49 3.72 4.10
N ASP A 121 -1.24 2.83 3.45
CA ASP A 121 -0.71 1.77 2.59
C ASP A 121 0.23 2.27 1.46
N ARG A 122 1.25 1.48 1.11
CA ARG A 122 2.12 1.67 -0.06
C ARG A 122 2.36 0.37 -0.81
N ARG A 123 2.74 0.52 -2.08
CA ARG A 123 3.22 -0.56 -2.95
C ARG A 123 4.52 -0.16 -3.63
N GLY A 124 5.37 -1.14 -3.90
CA GLY A 124 6.63 -0.96 -4.61
C GLY A 124 6.86 -2.07 -5.61
N VAL A 125 7.28 -1.72 -6.83
CA VAL A 125 7.77 -2.68 -7.83
C VAL A 125 9.03 -2.14 -8.48
N ALA A 126 10.09 -2.94 -8.50
CA ALA A 126 11.34 -2.58 -9.16
C ALA A 126 12.06 -3.81 -9.73
N SER A 127 12.78 -3.61 -10.83
CA SER A 127 13.77 -4.55 -11.33
C SER A 127 15.15 -4.17 -10.79
N CYS A 128 15.91 -5.15 -10.33
CA CYS A 128 17.34 -5.00 -10.10
C CYS A 128 18.05 -4.76 -11.44
N VAL A 129 19.02 -3.84 -11.45
CA VAL A 129 19.81 -3.53 -12.66
C VAL A 129 21.19 -4.16 -12.59
N GLN A 130 21.78 -4.24 -11.40
CA GLN A 130 23.11 -4.83 -11.18
C GLN A 130 23.05 -6.34 -10.90
N THR A 131 21.91 -6.84 -10.45
CA THR A 131 21.63 -8.27 -10.23
C THR A 131 20.40 -8.67 -11.05
N SER A 132 20.18 -9.98 -11.19
CA SER A 132 18.92 -10.49 -11.72
C SER A 132 17.89 -10.55 -10.60
N GLY A 133 16.69 -10.03 -10.86
CA GLY A 133 15.62 -10.07 -9.88
C GLY A 133 14.55 -9.01 -10.09
N LEU A 134 13.30 -9.40 -9.89
CA LEU A 134 12.19 -8.48 -9.71
C LEU A 134 11.74 -8.48 -8.26
N MET A 135 11.50 -7.28 -7.73
CA MET A 135 11.03 -7.05 -6.37
C MET A 135 9.63 -6.47 -6.38
N PHE A 136 8.77 -7.07 -5.56
CA PHE A 136 7.39 -6.64 -5.33
C PHE A 136 7.21 -6.44 -3.83
N GLY A 137 6.53 -5.38 -3.42
CA GLY A 137 6.38 -5.03 -2.01
C GLY A 137 5.03 -4.39 -1.73
N ILE A 138 4.42 -4.79 -0.63
CA ILE A 138 3.27 -4.14 -0.02
C ILE A 138 3.68 -3.71 1.40
N PHE A 139 3.33 -2.49 1.76
CA PHE A 139 3.70 -1.88 3.03
C PHE A 139 2.45 -1.25 3.62
N ASP A 140 1.88 -1.87 4.64
CA ASP A 140 0.74 -1.29 5.35
C ASP A 140 1.25 -0.38 6.47
N GLY A 141 0.83 0.89 6.43
CA GLY A 141 1.29 1.95 7.31
C GLY A 141 0.28 2.22 8.41
N HIS A 142 0.77 2.62 9.58
CA HIS A 142 -0.11 3.00 10.69
C HIS A 142 0.51 4.09 11.57
N GLY A 143 -0.35 4.85 12.24
CA GLY A 143 0.09 6.02 13.01
C GLY A 143 0.64 7.13 12.09
N GLY A 144 0.20 7.16 10.84
CA GLY A 144 0.70 8.01 9.76
C GLY A 144 1.33 7.23 8.61
N HIS A 145 1.28 7.81 7.42
CA HIS A 145 1.80 7.23 6.17
C HIS A 145 3.33 7.33 5.99
N ALA A 146 4.03 8.05 6.89
CA ALA A 146 5.41 8.46 6.66
C ALA A 146 6.39 7.27 6.66
N CYS A 147 6.24 6.34 7.62
CA CYS A 147 7.07 5.14 7.68
C CYS A 147 6.90 4.26 6.44
N ALA A 148 5.65 3.97 6.05
CA ALA A 148 5.36 3.15 4.88
C ALA A 148 5.91 3.78 3.60
N GLN A 149 5.80 5.11 3.45
CA GLN A 149 6.40 5.83 2.33
C GLN A 149 7.93 5.67 2.32
N ALA A 150 8.61 5.94 3.43
CA ALA A 150 10.07 5.82 3.53
C ALA A 150 10.55 4.39 3.26
N VAL A 151 9.91 3.38 3.85
CA VAL A 151 10.26 1.96 3.64
C VAL A 151 10.03 1.56 2.19
N SER A 152 8.90 1.95 1.58
CA SER A 152 8.57 1.61 0.19
C SER A 152 9.57 2.17 -0.83
N GLU A 153 10.23 3.29 -0.52
CA GLU A 153 11.23 3.90 -1.41
C GLU A 153 12.64 3.38 -1.17
N ARG A 154 12.95 2.94 0.05
CA ARG A 154 14.32 2.64 0.50
C ARG A 154 14.62 1.15 0.53
N LEU A 155 13.70 0.32 1.00
CA LEU A 155 13.98 -1.09 1.30
C LEU A 155 14.55 -1.85 0.10
N PHE A 156 14.03 -1.58 -1.09
CA PHE A 156 14.51 -2.22 -2.31
C PHE A 156 15.96 -1.86 -2.64
N TYR A 157 16.42 -0.66 -2.29
CA TYR A 157 17.83 -0.30 -2.47
C TYR A 157 18.73 -1.04 -1.49
N TYR A 158 18.31 -1.21 -0.23
CA TYR A 158 19.07 -1.97 0.76
C TYR A 158 19.18 -3.43 0.33
N VAL A 159 18.08 -4.04 -0.13
CA VAL A 159 18.09 -5.42 -0.65
C VAL A 159 18.96 -5.52 -1.90
N ALA A 160 18.82 -4.62 -2.87
CA ALA A 160 19.63 -4.67 -4.07
C ALA A 160 21.13 -4.53 -3.78
N VAL A 161 21.52 -3.61 -2.89
CA VAL A 161 22.92 -3.43 -2.47
C VAL A 161 23.47 -4.67 -1.77
N SER A 162 22.68 -5.31 -0.90
CA SER A 162 23.07 -6.56 -0.22
C SER A 162 23.30 -7.75 -1.15
N LEU A 163 22.64 -7.73 -2.32
CA LEU A 163 22.77 -8.79 -3.33
C LEU A 163 23.91 -8.52 -4.34
N MET A 164 24.52 -7.33 -4.33
CA MET A 164 25.59 -6.99 -5.26
C MET A 164 26.90 -7.70 -4.93
N SER A 165 27.67 -7.99 -5.98
CA SER A 165 29.02 -8.52 -5.81
C SER A 165 29.95 -7.50 -5.17
N HIS A 166 30.97 -7.97 -4.45
CA HIS A 166 32.01 -7.12 -3.86
C HIS A 166 32.64 -6.16 -4.90
N GLN A 167 32.92 -6.66 -6.12
CA GLN A 167 33.47 -5.85 -7.21
C GLN A 167 32.55 -4.71 -7.64
N THR A 168 31.23 -4.94 -7.65
CA THR A 168 30.23 -3.92 -7.97
C THR A 168 30.21 -2.84 -6.88
N LEU A 169 30.26 -3.25 -5.61
CA LEU A 169 30.28 -2.32 -4.48
C LEU A 169 31.57 -1.46 -4.47
N GLU A 170 32.74 -2.06 -4.71
CA GLU A 170 34.01 -1.35 -4.83
C GLU A 170 33.95 -0.31 -5.97
N HIS A 171 33.35 -0.68 -7.10
CA HIS A 171 33.18 0.23 -8.23
C HIS A 171 32.24 1.39 -7.92
N MET A 172 31.15 1.13 -7.19
CA MET A 172 30.21 2.15 -6.74
C MET A 172 30.89 3.13 -5.78
N GLU A 173 31.62 2.62 -4.79
CA GLU A 173 32.34 3.46 -3.83
C GLU A 173 33.41 4.31 -4.53
N GLY A 174 34.22 3.71 -5.39
CA GLY A 174 35.22 4.44 -6.18
C GLY A 174 34.60 5.49 -7.11
N SER A 175 33.37 5.29 -7.57
CA SER A 175 32.61 6.28 -8.35
C SER A 175 32.18 7.47 -7.49
N VAL A 176 31.70 7.23 -6.27
CA VAL A 176 31.35 8.33 -5.33
C VAL A 176 32.60 9.12 -4.93
N GLU A 177 33.69 8.45 -4.56
CA GLU A 177 34.96 9.12 -4.21
C GLU A 177 35.52 9.96 -5.37
N SER A 178 35.38 9.46 -6.60
CA SER A 178 35.86 10.12 -7.82
C SER A 178 34.86 11.13 -8.40
N MET A 179 33.72 11.38 -7.77
CA MET A 179 32.64 12.24 -8.28
C MET A 179 32.17 11.84 -9.69
N LYS A 180 32.15 10.54 -9.99
CA LYS A 180 31.62 9.97 -11.24
C LYS A 180 30.15 9.59 -11.06
N PRO A 181 29.37 9.54 -12.16
CA PRO A 181 28.00 9.06 -12.11
C PRO A 181 27.92 7.65 -11.54
N LEU A 182 27.01 7.43 -10.59
CA LEU A 182 26.72 6.12 -10.02
C LEU A 182 26.05 5.21 -11.06
N LEU A 183 26.33 3.90 -10.93
CA LEU A 183 25.58 2.90 -11.68
C LEU A 183 24.11 2.89 -11.22
N PRO A 184 23.15 2.72 -12.14
CA PRO A 184 21.75 2.55 -11.76
C PRO A 184 21.57 1.28 -10.94
N ILE A 185 20.94 1.38 -9.77
CA ILE A 185 20.70 0.23 -8.87
C ILE A 185 19.37 -0.46 -9.21
N LEU A 186 18.31 0.33 -9.35
CA LEU A 186 16.94 -0.12 -9.58
C LEU A 186 16.32 0.56 -10.79
N HIS A 187 15.45 -0.18 -11.47
CA HIS A 187 14.48 0.36 -12.41
C HIS A 187 13.08 0.23 -11.82
N TRP A 188 12.48 1.36 -11.42
CA TRP A 188 11.17 1.41 -10.77
C TRP A 188 10.01 1.32 -11.77
N LEU A 189 9.02 0.47 -11.46
CA LEU A 189 7.79 0.29 -12.22
C LEU A 189 6.61 0.85 -11.41
N LYS A 190 6.65 2.16 -11.12
CA LYS A 190 5.67 2.87 -10.28
C LYS A 190 4.43 3.30 -11.05
N HIS A 191 3.29 3.34 -10.38
CA HIS A 191 2.10 3.99 -10.91
C HIS A 191 2.30 5.53 -10.90
N PRO A 192 1.78 6.29 -11.88
CA PRO A 192 1.97 7.76 -11.93
C PRO A 192 1.45 8.52 -10.70
N GLY A 193 0.51 7.92 -9.96
CA GLY A 193 -0.01 8.47 -8.71
C GLY A 193 0.88 8.23 -7.48
N ASP A 194 1.90 7.37 -7.58
CA ASP A 194 2.78 7.07 -6.45
C ASP A 194 3.80 8.20 -6.28
N SER A 195 3.80 8.86 -5.12
CA SER A 195 4.70 9.99 -4.82
C SER A 195 6.10 9.52 -4.43
N ILE A 196 7.09 10.43 -4.54
CA ILE A 196 8.46 10.23 -4.05
C ILE A 196 8.87 11.43 -3.20
N TYR A 197 9.44 11.19 -2.01
CA TYR A 197 10.03 12.26 -1.19
C TYR A 197 11.38 12.71 -1.75
N LYS A 198 11.35 13.73 -2.60
CA LYS A 198 12.56 14.30 -3.23
C LYS A 198 13.49 14.98 -2.23
N ASP A 199 12.94 15.63 -1.22
CA ASP A 199 13.70 16.49 -0.30
C ASP A 199 14.68 15.71 0.60
N VAL A 200 14.42 14.42 0.85
CA VAL A 200 15.26 13.54 1.68
C VAL A 200 16.11 12.53 0.89
N THR A 201 16.09 12.62 -0.44
CA THR A 201 16.80 11.66 -1.30
C THR A 201 18.31 11.66 -1.04
N SER A 202 18.90 12.82 -0.74
CA SER A 202 20.34 12.92 -0.41
C SER A 202 20.68 12.19 0.89
N VAL A 203 19.85 12.37 1.93
CA VAL A 203 20.03 11.69 3.23
C VAL A 203 19.93 10.18 3.04
N HIS A 204 18.92 9.72 2.31
CA HIS A 204 18.77 8.29 2.01
C HIS A 204 19.97 7.70 1.27
N LEU A 205 20.55 8.44 0.33
CA LEU A 205 21.74 8.02 -0.41
C LEU A 205 22.98 7.94 0.50
N ASP A 206 23.15 8.89 1.42
CA ASP A 206 24.25 8.88 2.37
C ASP A 206 24.18 7.66 3.30
N HIS A 207 23.00 7.33 3.84
CA HIS A 207 22.81 6.11 4.64
C HIS A 207 23.04 4.82 3.82
N LEU A 208 22.55 4.78 2.58
CA LEU A 208 22.80 3.66 1.68
C LEU A 208 24.29 3.50 1.37
N ARG A 209 25.04 4.61 1.29
CA ARG A 209 26.49 4.59 1.11
C ARG A 209 27.20 3.99 2.31
N VAL A 210 26.87 4.44 3.51
CA VAL A 210 27.43 3.86 4.74
C VAL A 210 27.14 2.36 4.79
N TYR A 211 25.93 1.95 4.38
CA TYR A 211 25.58 0.54 4.34
C TYR A 211 26.45 -0.29 3.41
N TRP A 212 26.68 0.14 2.16
CA TRP A 212 27.55 -0.64 1.26
C TRP A 212 29.01 -0.61 1.69
N GLN A 213 29.48 0.45 2.37
CA GLN A 213 30.82 0.51 2.93
C GLN A 213 31.00 -0.55 4.03
N GLU A 214 30.00 -0.72 4.90
CA GLU A 214 30.01 -1.80 5.89
C GLU A 214 30.03 -3.19 5.23
N LEU A 215 29.28 -3.38 4.13
CA LEU A 215 29.32 -4.64 3.36
C LEU A 215 30.71 -4.90 2.73
N LEU A 216 31.42 -3.86 2.30
CA LEU A 216 32.81 -3.99 1.81
C LEU A 216 33.76 -4.39 2.95
N ASP A 217 33.60 -3.80 4.13
CA ASP A 217 34.45 -4.07 5.30
C ASP A 217 34.29 -5.48 5.86
N LEU A 218 33.09 -6.09 5.71
CA LEU A 218 32.81 -7.44 6.21
C LEU A 218 33.64 -8.55 5.52
N HIS A 219 34.44 -8.26 4.48
CA HIS A 219 35.34 -9.20 3.78
C HIS A 219 34.70 -10.57 3.51
N MET A 220 33.42 -10.60 3.14
CA MET A 220 32.71 -11.83 2.86
C MET A 220 33.10 -12.36 1.47
N GLU A 221 34.07 -13.26 1.39
CA GLU A 221 34.53 -13.87 0.12
C GLU A 221 33.39 -14.51 -0.70
N MET A 222 32.31 -14.95 -0.06
CA MET A 222 31.17 -15.61 -0.72
C MET A 222 29.88 -14.77 -0.81
N GLY A 223 29.88 -13.51 -0.32
CA GLY A 223 28.67 -12.69 -0.24
C GLY A 223 27.60 -13.25 0.73
N LEU A 224 26.48 -12.52 0.86
CA LEU A 224 25.32 -12.95 1.65
C LEU A 224 24.45 -13.91 0.83
N SER A 225 23.86 -14.93 1.47
CA SER A 225 22.73 -15.65 0.86
C SER A 225 21.53 -14.70 0.68
N ILE A 226 20.59 -15.03 -0.22
CA ILE A 226 19.41 -14.17 -0.45
C ILE A 226 18.58 -14.01 0.83
N GLU A 227 18.46 -15.08 1.62
CA GLU A 227 17.77 -15.05 2.91
C GLU A 227 18.45 -14.09 3.89
N GLU A 228 19.77 -14.21 4.07
CA GLU A 228 20.54 -13.30 4.92
C GLU A 228 20.50 -11.86 4.41
N ALA A 229 20.59 -11.65 3.10
CA ALA A 229 20.51 -10.33 2.47
C ALA A 229 19.16 -9.67 2.76
N LEU A 230 18.05 -10.42 2.65
CA LEU A 230 16.72 -9.91 2.97
C LEU A 230 16.59 -9.57 4.47
N MET A 231 16.97 -10.49 5.36
CA MET A 231 16.92 -10.25 6.80
C MET A 231 17.76 -9.04 7.21
N TYR A 232 19.00 -8.98 6.75
CA TYR A 232 19.94 -7.92 7.08
C TYR A 232 19.51 -6.56 6.52
N SER A 233 18.93 -6.52 5.31
CA SER A 233 18.43 -5.28 4.70
C SER A 233 17.26 -4.68 5.48
N PHE A 234 16.33 -5.51 5.95
CA PHE A 234 15.20 -5.06 6.77
C PHE A 234 15.69 -4.50 8.12
N GLN A 235 16.51 -5.26 8.83
CA GLN A 235 17.07 -4.83 10.13
C GLN A 235 17.92 -3.57 9.98
N ARG A 236 18.72 -3.47 8.90
CA ARG A 236 19.55 -2.31 8.64
C ARG A 236 18.71 -1.06 8.40
N LEU A 237 17.73 -1.14 7.50
CA LEU A 237 16.90 0.03 7.18
C LEU A 237 16.16 0.54 8.43
N ASP A 238 15.63 -0.36 9.27
CA ASP A 238 14.98 0.04 10.52
C ASP A 238 15.95 0.68 11.52
N SER A 239 17.19 0.18 11.57
CA SER A 239 18.27 0.78 12.36
C SER A 239 18.62 2.18 11.85
N ASP A 240 18.74 2.37 10.54
CA ASP A 240 19.01 3.68 9.93
C ASP A 240 17.86 4.68 10.20
N ILE A 241 16.60 4.26 10.06
CA ILE A 241 15.42 5.07 10.44
C ILE A 241 15.51 5.54 11.90
N SER A 242 15.89 4.65 12.81
CA SER A 242 16.09 4.96 14.23
C SER A 242 17.27 5.91 14.47
N LEU A 243 18.37 5.78 13.72
CA LEU A 243 19.57 6.62 13.88
C LEU A 243 19.40 8.04 13.31
N GLU A 244 18.66 8.18 12.21
CA GLU A 244 18.40 9.46 11.53
C GLU A 244 17.86 10.53 12.48
N ILE A 245 16.95 10.15 13.37
CA ILE A 245 16.34 11.08 14.34
C ILE A 245 17.21 11.35 15.57
N GLN A 246 18.18 10.47 15.84
CA GLN A 246 19.12 10.66 16.94
C GLN A 246 20.20 11.66 16.56
N ALA A 247 20.55 11.75 15.27
CA ALA A 247 21.49 12.72 14.73
C ALA A 247 20.94 14.17 14.78
N PRO A 248 21.79 15.17 15.05
CA PRO A 248 21.38 16.57 14.99
C PRO A 248 21.17 16.99 13.52
N LEU A 249 19.91 17.03 13.08
CA LEU A 249 19.54 17.55 11.76
C LEU A 249 19.31 19.08 11.83
N GLU A 250 20.04 19.82 11.00
CA GLU A 250 19.97 21.29 10.93
C GLU A 250 18.67 21.77 10.27
N ASP A 251 18.18 21.05 9.25
CA ASP A 251 16.94 21.38 8.54
C ASP A 251 15.70 20.91 9.29
N GLU A 252 14.78 21.84 9.58
CA GLU A 252 13.55 21.57 10.33
C GLU A 252 12.60 20.63 9.59
N VAL A 253 12.51 20.74 8.25
CA VAL A 253 11.60 19.91 7.44
C VAL A 253 12.06 18.46 7.47
N THR A 254 13.33 18.21 7.15
CA THR A 254 13.95 16.89 7.21
C THR A 254 13.83 16.29 8.61
N ARG A 255 14.12 17.08 9.66
CA ARG A 255 14.02 16.62 11.04
C ARG A 255 12.60 16.22 11.44
N ASN A 256 11.59 17.00 11.04
CA ASN A 256 10.20 16.68 11.31
C ASN A 256 9.73 15.44 10.53
N LEU A 257 10.17 15.28 9.28
CA LEU A 257 9.87 14.11 8.47
C LEU A 257 10.51 12.85 9.05
N SER A 258 11.81 12.88 9.39
CA SER A 258 12.48 11.75 10.03
C SER A 258 11.78 11.37 11.34
N LEU A 259 11.32 12.36 12.12
CA LEU A 259 10.54 12.08 13.33
C LEU A 259 9.21 11.38 13.02
N GLN A 260 8.48 11.84 12.01
CA GLN A 260 7.24 11.18 11.57
C GLN A 260 7.51 9.75 11.07
N VAL A 261 8.56 9.54 10.28
CA VAL A 261 8.96 8.21 9.76
C VAL A 261 9.26 7.24 10.90
N ALA A 262 9.97 7.68 11.93
CA ALA A 262 10.35 6.82 13.05
C ALA A 262 9.21 6.55 14.04
N PHE A 263 8.31 7.52 14.25
CA PHE A 263 7.20 7.39 15.22
C PHE A 263 5.92 6.80 14.63
N SER A 264 5.73 6.88 13.31
CA SER A 264 4.77 6.01 12.60
C SER A 264 5.39 4.63 12.39
N GLY A 265 4.58 3.65 12.01
CA GLY A 265 5.03 2.31 11.71
C GLY A 265 4.59 1.83 10.35
N ALA A 266 5.25 0.77 9.87
CA ALA A 266 4.86 0.11 8.65
C ALA A 266 5.20 -1.37 8.66
N THR A 267 4.25 -2.19 8.26
CA THR A 267 4.51 -3.58 7.89
C THR A 267 5.22 -3.63 6.53
N ALA A 268 5.82 -4.77 6.21
CA ALA A 268 6.40 -4.99 4.90
C ALA A 268 6.31 -6.46 4.49
N CYS A 269 5.61 -6.74 3.39
CA CYS A 269 5.64 -8.03 2.72
C CYS A 269 6.27 -7.86 1.34
N MET A 270 7.47 -8.43 1.16
CA MET A 270 8.29 -8.27 -0.02
C MET A 270 8.61 -9.61 -0.67
N ALA A 271 8.38 -9.73 -1.98
CA ALA A 271 8.79 -10.87 -2.79
C ALA A 271 9.95 -10.49 -3.71
N HIS A 272 11.00 -11.30 -3.71
CA HIS A 272 12.13 -11.24 -4.65
C HIS A 272 12.08 -12.47 -5.56
N VAL A 273 11.94 -12.25 -6.87
CA VAL A 273 11.86 -13.29 -7.90
C VAL A 273 13.07 -13.21 -8.81
N ASP A 274 13.96 -14.21 -8.73
CA ASP A 274 15.11 -14.35 -9.61
C ASP A 274 15.09 -15.71 -10.31
N GLY A 275 14.76 -15.69 -11.61
CA GLY A 275 14.49 -16.90 -12.37
C GLY A 275 13.42 -17.76 -11.67
N ILE A 276 13.75 -19.00 -11.32
CA ILE A 276 12.83 -19.90 -10.62
C ILE A 276 12.88 -19.78 -9.08
N HIS A 277 13.67 -18.86 -8.54
CA HIS A 277 13.86 -18.68 -7.11
C HIS A 277 12.95 -17.55 -6.61
N LEU A 278 11.92 -17.91 -5.85
CA LEU A 278 11.04 -16.98 -5.17
C LEU A 278 11.40 -16.94 -3.68
N HIS A 279 11.74 -15.77 -3.17
CA HIS A 279 11.89 -15.53 -1.73
C HIS A 279 10.86 -14.50 -1.30
N VAL A 280 10.19 -14.74 -0.17
CA VAL A 280 9.22 -13.81 0.40
C VAL A 280 9.65 -13.47 1.82
N ALA A 281 9.94 -12.20 2.08
CA ALA A 281 10.27 -11.65 3.39
C ALA A 281 9.07 -10.89 3.93
N ASN A 282 8.54 -11.30 5.09
CA ASN A 282 7.39 -10.67 5.74
C ASN A 282 7.72 -10.14 7.12
N ALA A 283 7.37 -8.89 7.40
CA ALA A 283 7.43 -8.27 8.72
C ALA A 283 6.10 -7.52 8.98
N GLY A 284 5.10 -8.27 9.48
CA GLY A 284 3.80 -7.75 9.87
C GLY A 284 2.68 -8.71 9.48
N ASP A 285 1.49 -8.18 9.26
CA ASP A 285 0.25 -8.89 8.91
C ASP A 285 -0.22 -8.66 7.46
N CYS A 286 0.60 -7.99 6.64
CA CYS A 286 0.55 -8.22 5.20
C CYS A 286 0.79 -9.69 4.87
N ARG A 287 0.22 -10.18 3.76
CA ARG A 287 0.31 -11.59 3.38
C ARG A 287 0.60 -11.78 1.89
N ALA A 288 1.37 -12.82 1.61
CA ALA A 288 1.60 -13.36 0.28
C ALA A 288 1.10 -14.82 0.15
N ILE A 289 0.36 -15.10 -0.92
CA ILE A 289 -0.13 -16.44 -1.26
C ILE A 289 0.19 -16.80 -2.72
N LEU A 290 0.43 -18.07 -2.98
CA LEU A 290 0.71 -18.62 -4.30
C LEU A 290 -0.51 -19.40 -4.82
N GLY A 291 -0.99 -19.03 -6.01
CA GLY A 291 -2.03 -19.75 -6.74
C GLY A 291 -1.42 -20.86 -7.59
N VAL A 292 -1.76 -22.11 -7.26
CA VAL A 292 -1.21 -23.31 -7.90
C VAL A 292 -2.31 -24.05 -8.64
N GLN A 293 -2.04 -24.42 -9.89
CA GLN A 293 -2.91 -25.28 -10.69
C GLN A 293 -2.33 -26.70 -10.72
N GLU A 294 -3.00 -27.61 -10.02
CA GLU A 294 -2.62 -29.02 -9.95
C GLU A 294 -2.84 -29.73 -11.30
N ASP A 295 -2.21 -30.89 -11.49
CA ASP A 295 -2.27 -31.64 -12.75
C ASP A 295 -3.70 -32.12 -13.12
N ASN A 296 -4.60 -32.22 -12.13
CA ASN A 296 -6.02 -32.54 -12.34
C ASN A 296 -6.87 -31.32 -12.75
N GLY A 297 -6.26 -30.14 -12.89
CA GLY A 297 -6.91 -28.87 -13.22
C GLY A 297 -7.53 -28.15 -12.01
N MET A 298 -7.45 -28.72 -10.81
CA MET A 298 -7.92 -28.10 -9.57
C MET A 298 -6.95 -27.01 -9.12
N TRP A 299 -7.49 -25.97 -8.51
CA TRP A 299 -6.70 -24.87 -7.95
C TRP A 299 -6.51 -25.05 -6.46
N SER A 300 -5.28 -24.83 -6.00
CA SER A 300 -4.91 -24.82 -4.59
C SER A 300 -4.25 -23.47 -4.24
N CYS A 301 -4.34 -23.11 -2.96
CA CYS A 301 -3.68 -21.94 -2.40
C CYS A 301 -2.54 -22.40 -1.49
N LEU A 302 -1.34 -21.86 -1.72
CA LEU A 302 -0.19 -22.08 -0.85
C LEU A 302 0.22 -20.75 -0.19
N PRO A 303 -0.06 -20.55 1.10
CA PRO A 303 0.44 -19.39 1.84
C PRO A 303 1.97 -19.43 1.91
N LEU A 304 2.63 -18.32 1.57
CA LEU A 304 4.10 -18.18 1.65
C LEU A 304 4.55 -17.39 2.87
N THR A 305 3.61 -16.84 3.63
CA THR A 305 3.86 -15.99 4.80
C THR A 305 2.90 -16.38 5.91
N ARG A 306 3.28 -16.05 7.14
CA ARG A 306 2.43 -16.12 8.31
C ARG A 306 2.28 -14.72 8.86
N ASP A 307 1.06 -14.31 9.15
CA ASP A 307 0.81 -13.01 9.72
C ASP A 307 1.47 -12.93 11.10
N HIS A 308 2.20 -11.85 11.35
CA HIS A 308 2.84 -11.59 12.63
C HIS A 308 1.90 -10.78 13.51
N ASN A 309 0.92 -11.45 14.14
CA ASN A 309 -0.06 -10.85 15.04
C ASN A 309 -0.34 -11.77 16.24
N ALA A 310 -1.26 -11.37 17.12
CA ALA A 310 -1.57 -12.11 18.34
C ALA A 310 -2.16 -13.51 18.12
N TRP A 311 -2.67 -13.82 16.92
CA TRP A 311 -3.22 -15.15 16.61
C TRP A 311 -2.15 -16.16 16.19
N ASN A 312 -0.96 -15.69 15.82
CA ASN A 312 0.16 -16.55 15.44
C ASN A 312 0.88 -17.09 16.68
N GLN A 313 0.67 -18.37 16.98
CA GLN A 313 1.27 -19.04 18.14
C GLN A 313 2.80 -19.08 18.10
N ALA A 314 3.42 -19.13 16.91
CA ALA A 314 4.87 -19.08 16.79
C ALA A 314 5.42 -17.71 17.19
N GLU A 315 4.70 -16.64 16.83
CA GLU A 315 5.05 -15.26 17.17
C GLU A 315 4.84 -14.97 18.67
N LEU A 316 3.74 -15.45 19.25
CA LEU A 316 3.54 -15.41 20.71
C LEU A 316 4.66 -16.14 21.46
N SER A 317 5.07 -17.30 20.96
CA SER A 317 6.15 -18.08 21.56
C SER A 317 7.50 -17.38 21.41
N ARG A 318 7.74 -16.64 20.32
CA ARG A 318 8.92 -15.80 20.14
C ARG A 318 8.95 -14.69 21.19
N LEU A 319 7.89 -13.89 21.27
CA LEU A 319 7.82 -12.76 22.21
C LEU A 319 8.01 -13.22 23.68
N LYS A 320 7.38 -14.32 24.08
CA LYS A 320 7.56 -14.88 25.44
C LYS A 320 8.99 -15.34 25.74
N ARG A 321 9.77 -15.74 24.73
CA ARG A 321 11.18 -16.12 24.92
C ARG A 321 12.10 -14.90 25.00
N GLU A 322 11.73 -13.79 24.38
CA GLU A 322 12.53 -12.56 24.35
C GLU A 322 12.41 -11.75 25.64
N HIS A 323 11.34 -11.95 26.41
CA HIS A 323 11.07 -11.22 27.65
C HIS A 323 11.00 -12.15 28.87
N PRO A 324 11.21 -11.63 30.10
CA PRO A 324 11.07 -12.42 31.32
C PRO A 324 9.65 -12.97 31.51
N GLU A 325 9.53 -14.17 32.10
CA GLU A 325 8.23 -14.83 32.37
C GLU A 325 7.23 -13.97 33.18
N SER A 326 7.71 -12.98 33.94
CA SER A 326 6.85 -12.02 34.65
C SER A 326 5.98 -11.17 33.72
N GLU A 327 6.38 -11.05 32.45
CA GLU A 327 5.73 -10.22 31.44
C GLU A 327 4.78 -11.00 30.52
N ASP A 328 4.70 -12.33 30.66
CA ASP A 328 3.88 -13.22 29.81
C ASP A 328 2.42 -12.78 29.64
N ARG A 329 1.87 -12.10 30.65
CA ARG A 329 0.48 -11.64 30.69
C ARG A 329 0.29 -10.21 30.17
N THR A 330 1.38 -9.48 29.95
CA THR A 330 1.37 -8.07 29.57
C THR A 330 1.94 -7.82 28.18
N ILE A 331 2.72 -8.76 27.63
CA ILE A 331 3.26 -8.68 26.26
C ILE A 331 2.14 -8.53 25.23
N ILE A 332 1.08 -9.33 25.33
CA ILE A 332 -0.13 -9.20 24.52
C ILE A 332 -1.30 -8.88 25.43
N MET A 333 -1.97 -7.77 25.17
CA MET A 333 -3.19 -7.35 25.87
C MET A 333 -4.21 -6.98 24.81
N GLU A 334 -5.46 -7.46 24.94
CA GLU A 334 -6.53 -7.18 23.96
C GLU A 334 -6.10 -7.48 22.51
N ASP A 335 -5.46 -8.64 22.31
CA ASP A 335 -4.93 -9.11 21.02
C ASP A 335 -3.91 -8.16 20.34
N ARG A 336 -3.32 -7.25 21.12
CA ARG A 336 -2.34 -6.26 20.67
C ARG A 336 -1.04 -6.32 21.47
N LEU A 337 0.08 -6.09 20.81
CA LEU A 337 1.39 -5.91 21.44
C LEU A 337 1.35 -4.74 22.42
N LEU A 338 1.57 -5.04 23.70
CA LEU A 338 1.43 -4.15 24.85
C LEU A 338 0.08 -3.40 24.91
N GLY A 339 -0.98 -3.96 24.32
CA GLY A 339 -2.30 -3.32 24.24
C GLY A 339 -2.38 -2.17 23.23
N VAL A 340 -1.38 -2.03 22.36
CA VAL A 340 -1.28 -0.91 21.42
C VAL A 340 -1.38 -1.39 19.97
N LEU A 341 -0.42 -2.21 19.56
CA LEU A 341 -0.16 -2.48 18.15
C LEU A 341 -0.69 -3.85 17.72
N MET A 342 -1.38 -3.93 16.57
CA MET A 342 -1.86 -5.20 15.99
C MET A 342 -0.70 -6.07 15.48
N PRO A 343 0.17 -5.56 14.58
CA PRO A 343 1.32 -6.32 14.14
C PRO A 343 2.37 -6.45 15.24
N CYS A 344 2.93 -7.64 15.38
CA CYS A 344 4.02 -7.98 16.29
C CYS A 344 5.41 -7.74 15.67
N ARG A 345 5.47 -7.33 14.39
CA ARG A 345 6.66 -6.89 13.67
C ARG A 345 6.32 -5.74 12.74
N ALA A 346 7.13 -4.69 12.76
CA ALA A 346 6.99 -3.54 11.86
C ALA A 346 8.28 -2.69 11.86
N PHE A 347 8.48 -1.95 10.78
CA PHE A 347 9.40 -0.82 10.72
C PHE A 347 8.88 0.36 11.54
N GLY A 348 9.79 1.26 11.95
CA GLY A 348 9.40 2.45 12.70
C GLY A 348 8.93 2.09 14.10
N ASP A 349 7.82 2.67 14.57
CA ASP A 349 7.25 2.45 15.90
C ASP A 349 8.32 2.46 17.01
N VAL A 350 9.23 3.45 16.95
CA VAL A 350 10.37 3.50 17.89
C VAL A 350 9.95 3.55 19.35
N GLN A 351 8.69 3.92 19.62
CA GLN A 351 8.05 3.87 20.94
C GLN A 351 8.02 2.47 21.56
N LEU A 352 8.06 1.42 20.74
CA LEU A 352 8.09 0.02 21.14
C LEU A 352 9.49 -0.61 21.07
N LYS A 353 10.49 0.16 20.62
CA LYS A 353 11.88 -0.29 20.41
C LYS A 353 12.86 0.38 21.38
N TRP A 354 12.73 1.69 21.56
CA TRP A 354 13.68 2.50 22.31
C TRP A 354 13.51 2.42 23.82
N SER A 355 14.58 2.74 24.56
CA SER A 355 14.50 2.98 26.00
C SER A 355 13.65 4.23 26.33
N LYS A 356 13.09 4.27 27.53
CA LYS A 356 12.29 5.42 28.01
C LYS A 356 13.12 6.70 28.04
N GLU A 357 14.40 6.58 28.37
CA GLU A 357 15.34 7.71 28.41
C GLU A 357 15.60 8.27 27.02
N LEU A 358 15.78 7.41 26.02
CA LEU A 358 16.00 7.83 24.64
C LEU A 358 14.74 8.49 24.06
N GLN A 359 13.56 7.89 24.25
CA GLN A 359 12.29 8.48 23.83
C GLN A 359 12.12 9.90 24.40
N ARG A 360 12.34 10.06 25.72
CA ARG A 360 12.26 11.37 26.38
C ARG A 360 13.28 12.36 25.82
N SER A 361 14.54 11.93 25.70
CA SER A 361 15.64 12.78 25.22
C SER A 361 15.41 13.31 23.80
N VAL A 362 14.76 12.54 22.93
CA VAL A 362 14.45 12.96 21.55
C VAL A 362 13.24 13.89 21.53
N LEU A 363 12.16 13.57 22.25
CA LEU A 363 10.95 14.39 22.27
C LEU A 363 11.16 15.76 22.93
N GLU A 364 12.07 15.87 23.91
CA GLU A 364 12.40 17.13 24.58
C GLU A 364 13.25 18.10 23.73
N ARG A 365 13.66 17.72 22.51
CA ARG A 365 14.48 18.58 21.60
C ARG A 365 13.71 19.73 20.93
N GLY A 366 12.48 20.03 21.38
CA GLY A 366 11.69 21.17 20.90
C GLY A 366 10.78 20.88 19.72
N PHE A 367 10.41 19.61 19.51
CA PHE A 367 9.44 19.22 18.48
C PHE A 367 8.02 19.65 18.87
N ASN A 368 7.24 20.13 17.91
CA ASN A 368 5.81 20.30 18.09
C ASN A 368 5.10 18.96 17.88
N THR A 369 5.12 18.10 18.91
CA THR A 369 4.55 16.75 18.85
C THR A 369 3.06 16.77 18.52
N GLU A 370 2.31 17.77 18.98
CA GLU A 370 0.89 17.93 18.65
C GLU A 370 0.69 18.21 17.15
N ALA A 371 1.51 19.08 16.55
CA ALA A 371 1.42 19.37 15.12
C ALA A 371 1.83 18.20 14.22
N LEU A 372 2.62 17.25 14.76
CA LEU A 372 3.08 16.07 14.05
C LEU A 372 2.21 14.83 14.32
N ASN A 373 1.11 14.98 15.08
CA ASN A 373 0.25 13.88 15.54
C ASN A 373 1.02 12.78 16.30
N ILE A 374 2.11 13.14 16.97
CA ILE A 374 2.91 12.21 17.78
C ILE A 374 2.38 12.27 19.22
N TYR A 375 1.62 11.25 19.61
CA TYR A 375 1.19 11.10 20.99
C TYR A 375 2.38 10.64 21.84
N GLN A 376 2.72 11.40 22.89
CA GLN A 376 3.73 10.98 23.87
C GLN A 376 3.16 9.83 24.70
N PHE A 377 3.32 8.60 24.19
CA PHE A 377 2.76 7.42 24.80
C PHE A 377 3.87 6.41 25.06
N THR A 378 4.20 6.22 26.32
CA THR A 378 4.95 5.03 26.73
C THR A 378 3.93 3.98 27.17
N PRO A 379 3.89 2.80 26.53
CA PRO A 379 2.94 1.77 26.90
C PRO A 379 3.00 1.41 28.39
N SER A 380 1.84 1.04 28.93
CA SER A 380 1.80 0.38 30.24
C SER A 380 2.60 -0.92 30.14
N HIS A 381 3.30 -1.28 31.22
CA HIS A 381 4.12 -2.50 31.27
C HIS A 381 5.33 -2.55 30.32
N TYR A 382 5.85 -1.38 29.90
CA TYR A 382 7.09 -1.26 29.13
C TYR A 382 8.33 -1.40 30.03
N TYR A 383 8.81 -2.63 30.26
CA TYR A 383 9.89 -2.96 31.20
C TYR A 383 11.22 -3.35 30.52
N THR A 384 11.19 -4.22 29.51
CA THR A 384 12.36 -4.81 28.85
C THR A 384 12.36 -4.55 27.34
N PRO A 385 12.39 -3.28 26.88
CA PRO A 385 12.49 -2.99 25.46
C PRO A 385 13.80 -3.50 24.84
N PRO A 386 13.83 -3.80 23.53
CA PRO A 386 12.76 -3.63 22.54
C PRO A 386 11.69 -4.74 22.57
N TYR A 387 10.44 -4.40 22.28
CA TYR A 387 9.31 -5.36 22.15
C TYR A 387 8.89 -5.61 20.69
N LEU A 388 9.35 -4.76 19.77
CA LEU A 388 9.02 -4.81 18.35
C LEU A 388 10.31 -4.95 17.52
N THR A 389 10.25 -5.69 16.43
CA THR A 389 11.35 -5.86 15.47
C THR A 389 10.86 -5.68 14.05
N ALA A 390 11.73 -5.19 13.16
CA ALA A 390 11.50 -5.18 11.71
C ALA A 390 12.10 -6.43 11.03
N GLU A 391 12.70 -7.36 11.79
CA GLU A 391 13.28 -8.58 11.23
C GLU A 391 12.21 -9.46 10.56
N PRO A 392 12.34 -9.76 9.27
CA PRO A 392 11.34 -10.51 8.54
C PRO A 392 11.44 -12.01 8.81
N GLU A 393 10.32 -12.71 8.69
CA GLU A 393 10.34 -14.14 8.40
C GLU A 393 10.52 -14.31 6.88
N VAL A 394 11.51 -15.11 6.47
CA VAL A 394 11.81 -15.35 5.05
C VAL A 394 11.41 -16.77 4.67
N THR A 395 10.59 -16.88 3.62
CA THR A 395 10.21 -18.16 3.02
C THR A 395 10.83 -18.28 1.63
N TYR A 396 11.53 -19.39 1.39
CA TYR A 396 11.99 -19.77 0.05
C TYR A 396 10.99 -20.73 -0.62
N HIS A 397 10.67 -20.45 -1.87
CA HIS A 397 9.92 -21.35 -2.75
C HIS A 397 10.60 -21.46 -4.11
N ARG A 398 10.74 -22.70 -4.60
CA ARG A 398 11.24 -22.97 -5.94
C ARG A 398 10.06 -23.06 -6.91
N LEU A 399 9.94 -22.10 -7.81
CA LEU A 399 8.84 -22.02 -8.77
C LEU A 399 8.79 -23.27 -9.66
N ARG A 400 7.56 -23.75 -9.88
CA ARG A 400 7.22 -24.90 -10.71
C ARG A 400 6.23 -24.48 -11.80
N PRO A 401 6.08 -25.22 -12.91
CA PRO A 401 5.12 -24.87 -13.96
C PRO A 401 3.65 -24.84 -13.49
N GLN A 402 3.33 -25.51 -12.37
CA GLN A 402 2.01 -25.48 -11.73
C GLN A 402 1.73 -24.14 -11.03
N ASP A 403 2.76 -23.41 -10.62
CA ASP A 403 2.62 -22.15 -9.91
C ASP A 403 2.29 -21.04 -10.93
N LYS A 404 1.07 -20.50 -10.87
CA LYS A 404 0.55 -19.62 -11.93
C LYS A 404 0.62 -18.14 -11.58
N PHE A 405 0.38 -17.80 -10.32
CA PHE A 405 0.42 -16.42 -9.86
C PHE A 405 0.75 -16.33 -8.37
N LEU A 406 1.25 -15.17 -7.97
CA LEU A 406 1.49 -14.76 -6.58
C LEU A 406 0.61 -13.54 -6.29
N VAL A 407 -0.06 -13.52 -5.15
CA VAL A 407 -0.80 -12.34 -4.67
C VAL A 407 -0.11 -11.83 -3.41
N LEU A 408 0.24 -10.54 -3.39
CA LEU A 408 0.64 -9.80 -2.19
C LEU A 408 -0.44 -8.77 -1.89
N ALA A 409 -0.88 -8.66 -0.64
CA ALA A 409 -1.80 -7.60 -0.23
C ALA A 409 -1.66 -7.23 1.26
N SER A 410 -2.16 -6.03 1.60
CA SER A 410 -2.37 -5.57 2.98
C SER A 410 -3.53 -6.32 3.64
N ASP A 411 -3.61 -6.24 4.97
CA ASP A 411 -4.67 -6.86 5.77
C ASP A 411 -6.07 -6.36 5.37
N GLY A 412 -6.21 -5.15 4.85
CA GLY A 412 -7.46 -4.63 4.30
C GLY A 412 -8.11 -5.52 3.23
N LEU A 413 -7.32 -6.34 2.52
CA LEU A 413 -7.86 -7.41 1.67
C LEU A 413 -8.20 -8.68 2.48
N TRP A 414 -7.26 -9.14 3.30
CA TRP A 414 -7.31 -10.44 3.98
C TRP A 414 -8.34 -10.51 5.11
N ASP A 415 -8.74 -9.37 5.64
CA ASP A 415 -9.85 -9.23 6.58
C ASP A 415 -11.22 -9.43 5.91
N MET A 416 -11.28 -9.20 4.59
CA MET A 416 -12.53 -9.23 3.82
C MET A 416 -12.69 -10.52 3.00
N LEU A 417 -11.58 -11.13 2.57
CA LEU A 417 -11.59 -12.31 1.70
C LEU A 417 -10.68 -13.41 2.24
N SER A 418 -11.17 -14.66 2.19
CA SER A 418 -10.31 -15.81 2.46
C SER A 418 -9.28 -16.02 1.35
N ASN A 419 -8.20 -16.75 1.68
CA ASN A 419 -7.18 -17.12 0.70
C ASN A 419 -7.80 -17.86 -0.51
N GLU A 420 -8.76 -18.74 -0.24
CA GLU A 420 -9.48 -19.52 -1.25
C GLU A 420 -10.38 -18.63 -2.12
N ASP A 421 -11.03 -17.62 -1.54
CA ASP A 421 -11.83 -16.65 -2.30
C ASP A 421 -10.95 -15.84 -3.25
N VAL A 422 -9.80 -15.37 -2.77
CA VAL A 422 -8.83 -14.62 -3.59
C VAL A 422 -8.35 -15.47 -4.76
N VAL A 423 -7.94 -16.72 -4.53
CA VAL A 423 -7.54 -17.63 -5.62
C VAL A 423 -8.69 -17.85 -6.60
N ARG A 424 -9.91 -18.11 -6.12
CA ARG A 424 -11.09 -18.32 -6.97
C ARG A 424 -11.37 -17.11 -7.87
N LEU A 425 -11.25 -15.89 -7.34
CA LEU A 425 -11.49 -14.66 -8.08
C LEU A 425 -10.42 -14.37 -9.15
N VAL A 426 -9.14 -14.59 -8.83
CA VAL A 426 -8.05 -14.45 -9.79
C VAL A 426 -8.17 -15.49 -10.91
N VAL A 427 -8.51 -16.74 -10.57
CA VAL A 427 -8.74 -17.80 -11.55
C VAL A 427 -9.94 -17.50 -12.47
N GLY A 428 -11.03 -16.98 -11.91
CA GLY A 428 -12.17 -16.52 -12.70
C GLY A 428 -11.78 -15.44 -13.70
N HIS A 429 -10.94 -14.49 -13.27
CA HIS A 429 -10.40 -13.44 -14.15
C HIS A 429 -9.52 -14.01 -15.28
N LEU A 430 -8.63 -14.96 -14.97
CA LEU A 430 -7.79 -15.62 -15.97
C LEU A 430 -8.61 -16.37 -17.03
N ALA A 431 -9.65 -17.10 -16.60
CA ALA A 431 -10.53 -17.84 -17.51
C ALA A 431 -11.29 -16.89 -18.46
N GLU A 432 -11.82 -15.78 -17.95
CA GLU A 432 -12.49 -14.76 -18.76
C GLU A 432 -11.54 -14.11 -19.77
N ALA A 433 -10.29 -13.82 -19.37
CA ALA A 433 -9.27 -13.26 -20.25
C ALA A 433 -8.90 -14.21 -21.41
N ASP A 434 -8.83 -15.51 -21.17
CA ASP A 434 -8.57 -16.51 -22.21
C ASP A 434 -9.76 -16.69 -23.17
N TRP A 435 -10.99 -16.56 -22.67
CA TRP A 435 -12.20 -16.52 -23.51
C TRP A 435 -12.19 -15.31 -24.47
N HIS A 436 -11.79 -14.13 -23.98
CA HIS A 436 -11.70 -12.92 -24.80
C HIS A 436 -10.62 -12.99 -25.89
N LYS A 437 -9.50 -13.69 -25.65
CA LYS A 437 -8.47 -13.95 -26.68
C LYS A 437 -8.96 -14.89 -27.77
N THR A 438 -9.72 -15.92 -27.41
CA THR A 438 -10.20 -16.95 -28.34
C THR A 438 -11.32 -16.42 -29.26
N ASP A 439 -12.18 -15.53 -28.75
CA ASP A 439 -13.29 -14.90 -29.51
C ASP A 439 -12.82 -13.89 -30.58
N LEU A 440 -11.65 -13.25 -30.39
CA LEU A 440 -11.07 -12.33 -31.38
C LEU A 440 -10.35 -13.05 -32.55
N ALA A 441 -9.92 -14.31 -32.34
CA ALA A 441 -9.19 -15.07 -33.34
C ALA A 441 -10.10 -15.82 -34.35
N GLN A 442 -11.40 -15.94 -34.08
CA GLN A 442 -12.34 -16.71 -34.90
C GLN A 442 -13.63 -15.95 -35.20
N ARG A 443 -13.71 -15.12 -36.26
CA ARG A 443 -15.04 -14.71 -36.78
C ARG A 443 -15.10 -14.52 -38.30
N PRO A 444 -16.08 -15.19 -38.93
CA PRO A 444 -17.17 -14.54 -39.64
C PRO A 444 -18.42 -14.47 -38.74
N ALA A 445 -19.02 -13.28 -38.63
CA ALA A 445 -20.14 -13.00 -37.73
C ALA A 445 -21.49 -13.49 -38.29
N ASN A 446 -22.16 -14.41 -37.60
CA ASN A 446 -23.56 -14.76 -37.80
C ASN A 446 -24.44 -14.08 -36.73
N LEU A 447 -25.56 -13.48 -37.15
CA LEU A 447 -26.48 -12.71 -36.29
C LEU A 447 -27.01 -13.51 -35.08
N GLY A 448 -27.22 -14.82 -35.25
CA GLY A 448 -27.69 -15.70 -34.17
C GLY A 448 -26.69 -15.85 -33.02
N LEU A 449 -25.40 -15.94 -33.33
CA LEU A 449 -24.35 -15.99 -32.30
C LEU A 449 -24.26 -14.65 -31.58
N MET A 450 -24.35 -13.53 -32.32
CA MET A 450 -24.37 -12.19 -31.73
C MET A 450 -25.50 -12.03 -30.71
N GLN A 451 -26.71 -12.52 -31.05
CA GLN A 451 -27.85 -12.45 -30.13
C GLN A 451 -27.68 -13.36 -28.91
N SER A 452 -27.12 -14.56 -29.07
CA SER A 452 -26.82 -15.43 -27.93
C SER A 452 -25.78 -14.82 -26.98
N LEU A 453 -24.75 -14.15 -27.51
CA LEU A 453 -23.73 -13.46 -26.73
C LEU A 453 -24.28 -12.22 -26.00
N LEU A 454 -25.18 -11.47 -26.65
CA LEU A 454 -25.86 -10.33 -26.02
C LEU A 454 -26.80 -10.78 -24.90
N LEU A 455 -27.51 -11.91 -25.09
CA LEU A 455 -28.35 -12.50 -24.06
C LEU A 455 -27.53 -13.06 -22.90
N GLN A 456 -26.38 -13.65 -23.18
CA GLN A 456 -25.45 -14.13 -22.16
C GLN A 456 -24.86 -12.97 -21.35
N ARG A 457 -24.38 -11.90 -22.00
CA ARG A 457 -23.95 -10.66 -21.33
C ARG A 457 -25.06 -10.00 -20.50
N LYS A 458 -26.32 -10.12 -20.95
CA LYS A 458 -27.48 -9.65 -20.19
C LYS A 458 -27.77 -10.52 -18.97
N ALA A 459 -27.44 -11.81 -19.01
CA ALA A 459 -27.60 -12.76 -17.91
C ALA A 459 -26.45 -12.68 -16.88
N SER A 460 -25.22 -12.32 -17.29
CA SER A 460 -24.09 -12.09 -16.38
C SER A 460 -24.17 -10.78 -15.56
N GLY A 461 -25.21 -9.97 -15.77
CA GLY A 461 -25.27 -8.60 -15.29
C GLY A 461 -24.44 -7.66 -16.17
N LEU A 462 -24.84 -6.39 -16.19
CA LEU A 462 -24.22 -5.28 -16.94
C LEU A 462 -22.80 -4.90 -16.46
N HIS A 463 -22.06 -5.82 -15.87
CA HIS A 463 -20.70 -5.55 -15.43
C HIS A 463 -19.71 -5.92 -16.52
N GLU A 464 -19.03 -4.92 -17.07
CA GLU A 464 -17.82 -5.16 -17.83
C GLU A 464 -16.86 -5.93 -16.93
N ALA A 465 -16.38 -7.10 -17.38
CA ALA A 465 -15.36 -7.86 -16.66
C ALA A 465 -14.19 -6.93 -16.35
N ASP A 466 -13.79 -6.87 -15.08
CA ASP A 466 -12.62 -6.08 -14.67
C ASP A 466 -11.40 -6.58 -15.46
N GLN A 467 -10.70 -5.64 -16.11
CA GLN A 467 -9.53 -5.95 -16.93
C GLN A 467 -8.28 -6.23 -16.09
N ASN A 468 -8.35 -6.00 -14.79
CA ASN A 468 -7.26 -6.11 -13.83
C ASN A 468 -7.74 -6.94 -12.62
N ALA A 469 -7.00 -7.99 -12.27
CA ALA A 469 -7.35 -8.87 -11.16
C ALA A 469 -7.28 -8.17 -9.80
N ALA A 470 -6.34 -7.24 -9.59
CA ALA A 470 -6.28 -6.48 -8.34
C ALA A 470 -7.54 -5.61 -8.16
N THR A 471 -8.02 -4.97 -9.23
CA THR A 471 -9.30 -4.23 -9.23
C THR A 471 -10.48 -5.14 -8.93
N ARG A 472 -10.52 -6.34 -9.51
CA ARG A 472 -11.55 -7.35 -9.22
C ARG A 472 -11.53 -7.76 -7.75
N LEU A 473 -10.35 -8.02 -7.19
CA LEU A 473 -10.18 -8.39 -5.78
C LEU A 473 -10.69 -7.29 -4.85
N ILE A 474 -10.29 -6.03 -5.07
CA ILE A 474 -10.79 -4.89 -4.30
C ILE A 474 -12.31 -4.77 -4.41
N ARG A 475 -12.87 -4.88 -5.63
CA ARG A 475 -14.32 -4.82 -5.85
C ARG A 475 -15.06 -5.86 -5.03
N HIS A 476 -14.57 -7.09 -5.02
CA HIS A 476 -15.17 -8.18 -4.26
C HIS A 476 -14.97 -8.04 -2.75
N ALA A 477 -13.83 -7.50 -2.30
CA ALA A 477 -13.56 -7.29 -0.88
C ALA A 477 -14.59 -6.35 -0.23
N ILE A 478 -14.92 -5.23 -0.87
CA ILE A 478 -15.87 -4.26 -0.29
C ILE A 478 -17.33 -4.47 -0.74
N GLY A 479 -17.53 -5.15 -1.87
CA GLY A 479 -18.84 -5.31 -2.51
C GLY A 479 -19.53 -6.65 -2.29
N SER A 480 -18.85 -7.66 -1.72
CA SER A 480 -19.47 -8.97 -1.48
C SER A 480 -20.22 -9.03 -0.16
N ASN A 481 -21.27 -9.85 -0.10
CA ASN A 481 -21.95 -10.19 1.15
C ASN A 481 -21.27 -11.37 1.88
N GLU A 482 -21.82 -11.78 3.02
CA GLU A 482 -21.30 -12.88 3.84
C GLU A 482 -21.23 -14.23 3.11
N TYR A 483 -21.96 -14.38 1.99
CA TYR A 483 -21.96 -15.57 1.14
C TYR A 483 -21.00 -15.46 -0.06
N GLY A 484 -20.28 -14.34 -0.19
CA GLY A 484 -19.37 -14.08 -1.31
C GLY A 484 -20.05 -13.67 -2.61
N GLU A 485 -21.35 -13.32 -2.56
CA GLU A 485 -22.09 -12.82 -3.72
C GLU A 485 -21.96 -11.29 -3.82
N MET A 486 -21.81 -10.78 -5.05
CA MET A 486 -21.66 -9.36 -5.30
C MET A 486 -22.97 -8.59 -5.11
N GLU A 487 -22.93 -7.56 -4.26
CA GLU A 487 -24.02 -6.62 -4.04
C GLU A 487 -23.63 -5.22 -4.54
N PRO A 488 -24.09 -4.80 -5.74
CA PRO A 488 -23.73 -3.51 -6.32
C PRO A 488 -24.11 -2.31 -5.45
N GLU A 489 -25.22 -2.42 -4.72
CA GLU A 489 -25.69 -1.37 -3.81
C GLU A 489 -24.76 -1.19 -2.62
N ARG A 490 -24.24 -2.30 -2.06
CA ARG A 490 -23.23 -2.29 -0.99
C ARG A 490 -21.93 -1.69 -1.49
N LEU A 491 -21.47 -2.10 -2.67
CA LEU A 491 -20.26 -1.56 -3.29
C LEU A 491 -20.35 -0.04 -3.46
N ALA A 492 -21.45 0.44 -4.04
CA ALA A 492 -21.68 1.88 -4.22
C ALA A 492 -21.73 2.60 -2.86
N ALA A 493 -22.43 2.04 -1.87
CA ALA A 493 -22.51 2.63 -0.53
C ALA A 493 -21.14 2.75 0.15
N MET A 494 -20.31 1.70 0.07
CA MET A 494 -18.95 1.69 0.64
C MET A 494 -18.04 2.74 -0.01
N LEU A 495 -18.15 2.93 -1.32
CA LEU A 495 -17.34 3.92 -2.06
C LEU A 495 -17.82 5.36 -1.86
N THR A 496 -19.08 5.59 -1.52
CA THR A 496 -19.61 6.93 -1.21
C THR A 496 -19.29 7.39 0.23
N LEU A 497 -18.78 6.51 1.10
CA LEU A 497 -18.45 6.89 2.47
C LEU A 497 -17.47 8.08 2.50
N PRO A 498 -17.76 9.14 3.28
CA PRO A 498 -16.81 10.23 3.49
C PRO A 498 -15.50 9.73 4.09
N GLU A 499 -14.40 10.46 3.86
CA GLU A 499 -13.04 10.11 4.33
C GLU A 499 -13.02 9.80 5.85
N ASP A 500 -13.67 10.64 6.67
CA ASP A 500 -13.74 10.46 8.13
C ASP A 500 -14.49 9.19 8.58
N LEU A 501 -15.30 8.60 7.70
CA LEU A 501 -16.14 7.43 8.00
C LEU A 501 -15.64 6.16 7.32
N ALA A 502 -14.93 6.27 6.20
CA ALA A 502 -14.43 5.13 5.43
C ALA A 502 -13.62 4.15 6.30
N ARG A 503 -12.72 4.68 7.14
CA ARG A 503 -11.88 3.89 8.07
C ARG A 503 -12.67 3.08 9.10
N MET A 504 -13.93 3.42 9.37
CA MET A 504 -14.81 2.66 10.27
C MET A 504 -15.40 1.40 9.64
N TYR A 505 -15.35 1.28 8.31
CA TYR A 505 -15.99 0.20 7.55
C TYR A 505 -15.01 -0.63 6.72
N ARG A 506 -13.84 -0.07 6.40
CA ARG A 506 -12.76 -0.75 5.69
C ARG A 506 -11.40 -0.19 6.10
N ASP A 507 -10.35 -0.95 5.82
CA ASP A 507 -8.99 -0.45 5.82
C ASP A 507 -8.58 0.06 4.43
N ASP A 508 -7.41 0.68 4.34
CA ASP A 508 -6.68 0.81 3.09
C ASP A 508 -6.48 -0.59 2.48
N ILE A 509 -6.71 -0.73 1.18
CA ILE A 509 -6.59 -2.01 0.48
C ILE A 509 -5.59 -1.84 -0.64
N THR A 510 -4.46 -2.55 -0.56
CA THR A 510 -3.43 -2.54 -1.61
C THR A 510 -3.13 -3.96 -2.03
N VAL A 511 -3.20 -4.22 -3.34
CA VAL A 511 -3.07 -5.56 -3.91
C VAL A 511 -2.12 -5.54 -5.09
N THR A 512 -1.23 -6.53 -5.17
CA THR A 512 -0.42 -6.83 -6.36
C THR A 512 -0.54 -8.32 -6.70
N VAL A 513 -0.96 -8.61 -7.93
CA VAL A 513 -1.04 -9.95 -8.52
C VAL A 513 0.07 -10.09 -9.56
N VAL A 514 0.99 -11.02 -9.34
CA VAL A 514 2.13 -11.32 -10.23
C VAL A 514 1.86 -12.62 -10.95
N TYR A 515 1.93 -12.63 -12.28
CA TYR A 515 1.68 -13.82 -13.10
C TYR A 515 2.99 -14.43 -13.59
N PHE A 516 3.13 -15.73 -13.41
CA PHE A 516 4.34 -16.47 -13.80
C PHE A 516 4.24 -17.05 -15.21
N ASN A 517 5.39 -17.10 -15.89
CA ASN A 517 5.52 -17.75 -17.19
C ASN A 517 5.84 -19.24 -17.00
N SER A 518 4.79 -20.08 -17.05
CA SER A 518 4.93 -21.53 -16.90
C SER A 518 5.82 -22.16 -17.98
N GLU A 519 5.92 -21.58 -19.17
CA GLU A 519 6.78 -22.07 -20.25
C GLU A 519 8.25 -21.82 -19.93
N SER A 520 8.61 -20.61 -19.49
CA SER A 520 9.97 -20.26 -19.04
C SER A 520 10.41 -21.14 -17.87
N ILE A 521 9.54 -21.31 -16.87
CA ILE A 521 9.81 -22.14 -15.71
C ILE A 521 9.97 -23.61 -16.14
N GLY A 522 9.10 -24.10 -17.02
CA GLY A 522 9.19 -25.46 -17.55
C GLY A 522 10.45 -25.70 -18.40
N ALA A 523 10.89 -24.70 -19.16
CA ALA A 523 12.11 -24.76 -19.96
C ALA A 523 13.36 -24.89 -19.08
N TYR A 524 13.39 -24.20 -17.94
CA TYR A 524 14.47 -24.34 -16.96
C TYR A 524 14.64 -25.80 -16.49
N TYR A 525 13.55 -26.49 -16.18
CA TYR A 525 13.61 -27.90 -15.74
C TYR A 525 13.94 -28.89 -16.87
N LYS A 526 13.70 -28.52 -18.13
CA LYS A 526 14.01 -29.37 -19.30
C LYS A 526 15.44 -29.20 -19.82
N GLY A 527 16.08 -28.08 -19.52
CA GLY A 527 17.43 -27.73 -19.98
C GLY A 527 18.54 -27.96 -18.95
N GLY A 528 18.23 -28.56 -17.80
CA GLY A 528 19.17 -28.88 -16.71
C GLY A 528 19.80 -30.26 -16.82
#